data_AF-T1D9K7-F1
#
_entry.id   AF-T1D9K7-F1
#
_cell.length_a   1.000
_cell.length_b   1.000
_cell.length_c   1.000
_cell.angle_alpha   90.00
_cell.angle_beta   90.00
_cell.angle_gamma   90.00
#
_symmetry.space_group_name_H-M   'P 1'
#
loop_
_entity.id
_entity.type
_entity.pdbx_description
1 polymer ?
#
loop_
_entity_poly.entity_id
_entity_poly.type
_entity_poly.pdbx_seq_one_letter_code
_entity_poly.pdbx_strand_id
1 'polypeptide(L)'
;MAETSERVTVRIPQEILEGLKRIQEARGHPTISDTIRVGLEHYIQVELPSARARKTVVSLPHQDYLHLEELAEEGVSVDIDDAIRTAVREYIRIRLEQFGGRPSPPTRTTPRDPRTAPSSLRTVPPGPEAPRDR
;
A
#
# COMPACT_ATOMS: atom_id res chain seq x y z
N MET A 1 -4.08 5.01 -24.06
CA MET A 1 -4.50 3.91 -23.16
C MET A 1 -5.79 4.38 -22.51
N ALA A 2 -6.89 3.62 -22.62
CA ALA A 2 -8.22 4.08 -22.23
C ALA A 2 -8.28 4.36 -20.71
N GLU A 3 -8.49 5.62 -20.33
CA GLU A 3 -8.83 6.02 -18.97
C GLU A 3 -10.21 5.42 -18.64
N THR A 4 -10.21 4.30 -17.93
CA THR A 4 -11.43 3.66 -17.45
C THR A 4 -11.93 4.45 -16.23
N SER A 5 -12.67 5.53 -16.48
CA SER A 5 -13.35 6.30 -15.43
C SER A 5 -14.67 5.63 -15.09
N GLU A 6 -14.81 5.13 -13.86
CA GLU A 6 -16.04 4.53 -13.36
C GLU A 6 -16.91 5.58 -12.65
N ARG A 7 -18.20 5.65 -13.01
CA ARG A 7 -19.13 6.63 -12.43
C ARG A 7 -19.72 6.09 -11.14
N VAL A 8 -19.35 6.74 -10.03
CA VAL A 8 -19.92 6.47 -8.70
C VAL A 8 -20.96 7.54 -8.36
N THR A 9 -22.15 7.12 -7.91
CA THR A 9 -23.21 8.03 -7.44
C THR A 9 -23.51 7.74 -5.97
N VAL A 10 -23.34 8.74 -5.10
CA VAL A 10 -23.58 8.62 -3.65
C VAL A 10 -24.54 9.69 -3.18
N ARG A 11 -25.35 9.36 -2.16
CA ARG A 11 -26.19 10.34 -1.46
C ARG A 11 -25.38 10.90 -0.30
N ILE A 12 -25.20 12.22 -0.27
CA ILE A 12 -24.41 12.92 0.74
C ILE A 12 -25.36 13.75 1.60
N PRO A 13 -25.28 13.68 2.94
CA PRO A 13 -26.08 14.53 3.82
C PRO A 13 -25.71 16.01 3.64
N GLN A 14 -26.66 16.89 3.90
CA GLN A 14 -26.55 18.31 3.58
C GLN A 14 -25.40 19.00 4.32
N GLU A 15 -25.13 18.60 5.57
CA GLU A 15 -24.02 19.11 6.38
C GLU A 15 -22.65 18.90 5.71
N ILE A 16 -22.44 17.71 5.13
CA ILE A 16 -21.19 17.38 4.44
C ILE A 16 -21.08 18.16 3.13
N LEU A 17 -22.20 18.35 2.42
CA LEU A 17 -22.23 19.16 1.21
C LEU A 17 -21.85 20.62 1.49
N GLU A 18 -22.32 21.19 2.60
CA GLU A 18 -21.95 22.54 3.04
C GLU A 18 -20.46 22.64 3.39
N GLY A 19 -19.92 21.64 4.09
CA GLY A 19 -18.48 21.54 4.35
C GLY A 19 -17.65 21.49 3.06
N LEU A 20 -18.08 20.69 2.09
CA LEU A 20 -17.41 20.58 0.78
C LEU A 20 -17.43 21.91 0.01
N LYS A 21 -18.52 22.68 0.06
CA LYS A 21 -18.60 24.01 -0.56
C LYS A 21 -17.60 24.99 0.07
N ARG A 22 -17.48 25.02 1.40
CA ARG A 22 -16.49 25.86 2.09
C ARG A 22 -15.06 25.49 1.70
N ILE A 23 -14.77 24.20 1.57
CA ILE A 23 -13.46 23.71 1.13
C ILE A 23 -13.21 24.08 -0.35
N GLN A 24 -14.24 23.97 -1.20
CA GLN A 24 -14.16 24.37 -2.60
C GLN A 24 -13.78 25.86 -2.73
N GLU A 25 -14.44 26.73 -1.97
CA GLU A 25 -14.17 28.17 -1.93
C GLU A 25 -12.75 28.46 -1.40
N ALA A 26 -12.35 27.81 -0.31
CA ALA A 26 -11.05 28.03 0.31
C ALA A 26 -9.87 27.54 -0.55
N ARG A 27 -10.06 26.48 -1.34
CA ARG A 27 -9.01 25.86 -2.17
C ARG A 27 -9.09 26.25 -3.64
N GLY A 28 -10.12 27.00 -4.05
CA GLY A 28 -10.31 27.45 -5.42
C GLY A 28 -10.61 26.33 -6.42
N HIS A 29 -11.26 25.25 -5.99
CA HIS A 29 -11.58 24.14 -6.89
C HIS A 29 -12.77 24.48 -7.82
N PRO A 30 -12.70 24.13 -9.12
CA PRO A 30 -13.72 24.54 -10.08
C PRO A 30 -15.06 23.83 -9.85
N THR A 31 -15.06 22.60 -9.31
CA THR A 31 -16.30 21.88 -8.99
C THR A 31 -16.23 21.19 -7.62
N ILE A 32 -17.42 20.94 -7.04
CA ILE A 32 -17.56 20.09 -5.85
C ILE A 32 -17.03 18.68 -6.14
N SER A 33 -17.26 18.17 -7.35
CA SER A 33 -16.75 16.84 -7.78
C SER A 33 -15.24 16.75 -7.72
N ASP A 34 -14.51 17.80 -8.10
CA ASP A 34 -13.05 17.83 -7.99
C ASP A 34 -12.58 17.87 -6.54
N THR A 35 -13.29 18.62 -5.70
CA THR A 35 -13.05 18.65 -4.25
C THR A 35 -13.24 17.27 -3.62
N ILE A 36 -14.30 16.56 -4.02
CA ILE A 36 -14.55 15.17 -3.59
C ILE A 36 -13.46 14.24 -4.09
N ARG A 37 -13.01 14.37 -5.35
CA ARG A 37 -11.95 13.52 -5.91
C ARG A 37 -10.64 13.68 -5.13
N VAL A 38 -10.22 14.92 -4.86
CA VAL A 38 -9.01 15.22 -4.08
C VAL A 38 -9.15 14.72 -2.64
N GLY A 39 -10.32 14.94 -2.01
CA GLY A 39 -10.61 14.45 -0.67
C GLY A 39 -10.54 12.92 -0.57
N LEU A 40 -11.12 12.22 -1.55
CA LEU A 40 -11.06 10.76 -1.64
C LEU A 40 -9.65 10.25 -1.90
N GLU A 41 -8.88 10.90 -2.78
CA GLU A 41 -7.50 10.53 -3.04
C GLU A 41 -6.63 10.67 -1.78
N HIS A 42 -6.80 11.77 -1.04
CA HIS A 42 -6.13 11.96 0.25
C HIS A 42 -6.57 10.93 1.29
N TYR A 43 -7.87 10.67 1.40
CA TYR A 43 -8.41 9.66 2.30
C TYR A 43 -7.84 8.26 1.99
N ILE A 44 -7.79 7.88 0.71
CA ILE A 44 -7.16 6.64 0.24
C ILE A 44 -5.67 6.61 0.62
N GLN A 45 -4.93 7.71 0.46
CA GLN A 45 -3.51 7.77 0.83
C GLN A 45 -3.25 7.64 2.33
N VAL A 46 -4.18 8.08 3.17
CA VAL A 46 -4.07 8.02 4.64
C VAL A 46 -4.52 6.65 5.17
N GLU A 47 -5.63 6.12 4.66
CA GLU A 47 -6.28 4.92 5.19
C GLU A 47 -5.84 3.62 4.52
N LEU A 48 -5.23 3.66 3.31
CA LEU A 48 -4.55 2.46 2.83
C LEU A 48 -3.35 2.18 3.75
N PRO A 49 -3.26 0.96 4.33
CA PRO A 49 -2.05 0.53 5.01
C PRO A 49 -0.91 0.65 4.00
N SER A 50 0.04 1.53 4.29
CA SER A 50 1.02 1.97 3.32
C SER A 50 1.84 0.78 2.81
N ALA A 51 1.64 0.41 1.55
CA ALA A 51 2.62 -0.37 0.79
C ALA A 51 3.91 0.44 0.50
N ARG A 52 3.98 1.70 0.95
CA ARG A 52 5.13 2.59 0.76
C ARG A 52 5.77 2.88 2.12
N ALA A 53 6.82 2.12 2.44
CA ALA A 53 7.76 2.50 3.49
C ALA A 53 8.24 3.94 3.22
N ARG A 54 7.77 4.91 4.03
CA ARG A 54 8.25 6.28 3.96
C ARG A 54 9.57 6.35 4.73
N LYS A 55 10.67 6.64 4.04
CA LYS A 55 11.96 6.91 4.71
C LYS A 55 11.82 8.22 5.50
N THR A 56 11.92 8.12 6.81
CA THR A 56 11.92 9.27 7.73
C THR A 56 13.30 9.36 8.37
N VAL A 57 13.90 10.54 8.36
CA VAL A 57 15.18 10.77 9.04
C VAL A 57 14.87 11.04 10.50
N VAL A 58 15.38 10.18 11.40
CA VAL A 58 15.25 10.34 12.84
C VAL A 58 16.63 10.67 13.40
N SER A 59 16.70 11.73 14.21
CA SER A 59 17.92 12.04 14.96
C SER A 59 17.82 11.34 16.32
N LEU A 60 18.83 10.53 16.61
CA LEU A 60 18.98 9.87 17.91
C LEU A 60 19.99 10.65 18.76
N PRO A 61 19.75 10.78 20.08
CA PRO A 61 20.78 11.22 21.03
C PRO A 61 22.04 10.37 20.92
N HIS A 62 23.20 10.97 21.18
CA HIS A 62 24.48 10.27 21.07
C HIS A 62 24.58 9.04 21.99
N GLN A 63 24.00 9.12 23.20
CA GLN A 63 23.99 8.02 24.15
C GLN A 63 23.19 6.81 23.63
N ASP A 64 22.05 7.04 22.97
CA ASP A 64 21.25 5.96 22.38
C ASP A 64 21.94 5.34 21.17
N TYR A 65 22.71 6.14 20.43
CA TYR A 65 23.55 5.66 19.34
C TYR A 65 24.66 4.72 19.83
N LEU A 66 25.36 5.09 20.90
CA LEU A 66 26.39 4.24 21.52
C LEU A 66 25.81 2.91 22.00
N HIS A 67 24.60 2.92 22.57
CA HIS A 67 23.95 1.69 23.00
C HIS A 67 23.59 0.76 21.83
N LEU A 68 23.23 1.31 20.67
CA LEU A 68 23.00 0.53 19.45
C LEU A 68 24.31 -0.02 18.86
N GLU A 69 25.42 0.69 19.03
CA GLU A 69 26.77 0.23 18.66
C GLU A 69 27.20 -0.95 19.52
N GLU A 70 27.02 -0.86 20.85
CA GLU A 70 27.26 -1.97 21.79
C GLU A 70 26.45 -3.23 21.39
N LEU A 71 25.17 -3.08 21.04
CA LEU A 71 24.33 -4.21 20.62
C LEU A 71 24.81 -4.88 19.32
N ALA A 72 25.44 -4.12 18.42
CA ALA A 72 26.05 -4.67 17.22
C ALA A 72 27.38 -5.37 17.55
N GLU A 73 28.19 -4.80 18.44
CA GLU A 73 29.46 -5.40 18.88
C GLU A 73 29.25 -6.70 19.67
N GLU A 74 28.19 -6.78 20.48
CA GLU A 74 27.79 -7.98 21.23
C GLU A 74 27.23 -9.09 20.33
N GLY A 75 27.05 -8.83 19.02
CA GLY A 75 26.55 -9.80 18.04
C GLY A 75 25.05 -10.07 18.14
N VAL A 76 24.30 -9.24 18.87
CA VAL A 76 22.82 -9.30 18.94
C VAL A 76 22.20 -8.79 17.64
N SER A 77 22.92 -7.96 16.89
CA SER A 77 22.53 -7.46 15.56
C SER A 77 23.72 -7.45 14.62
N VAL A 78 23.46 -7.55 13.31
CA VAL A 78 24.52 -7.63 12.29
C VAL A 78 25.22 -6.27 12.10
N ASP A 79 24.46 -5.18 12.23
CA ASP A 79 24.92 -3.80 12.16
C ASP A 79 23.99 -2.88 12.98
N ILE A 80 24.38 -1.62 13.13
CA ILE A 80 23.61 -0.60 13.87
C ILE A 80 22.22 -0.40 13.24
N ASP A 81 22.11 -0.46 11.91
CA ASP A 81 20.84 -0.32 11.18
C ASP A 81 19.88 -1.50 11.48
N ASP A 82 20.41 -2.70 11.68
CA ASP A 82 19.69 -3.90 12.06
C ASP A 82 19.29 -3.88 13.54
N ALA A 83 20.13 -3.31 14.40
CA ALA A 83 19.78 -3.03 15.80
C ALA A 83 18.59 -2.06 15.87
N ILE A 84 18.62 -0.97 15.09
CA ILE A 84 17.51 -0.01 14.97
C ILE A 84 16.25 -0.72 14.46
N ARG A 85 16.37 -1.51 13.39
CA ARG A 85 15.23 -2.23 12.79
C ARG A 85 14.58 -3.20 13.79
N THR A 86 15.40 -3.91 14.57
CA THR A 86 14.95 -4.85 15.58
C THR A 86 14.25 -4.14 16.72
N ALA A 87 14.84 -3.06 17.26
CA ALA A 87 14.24 -2.25 18.32
C ALA A 87 12.90 -1.64 17.90
N VAL A 88 12.83 -1.07 16.69
CA VAL A 88 11.58 -0.49 16.14
C VAL A 88 10.52 -1.57 15.92
N ARG A 89 10.90 -2.74 15.39
CA ARG A 89 9.97 -3.85 15.19
C ARG A 89 9.38 -4.34 16.51
N GLU A 90 10.21 -4.45 17.54
CA GLU A 90 9.77 -4.88 18.87
C GLU A 90 8.87 -3.84 19.54
N TYR A 91 9.23 -2.55 19.46
CA TYR A 91 8.39 -1.46 19.94
C TYR A 91 7.00 -1.47 19.28
N ILE A 92 6.95 -1.64 17.95
CA ILE A 92 5.69 -1.74 17.21
C ILE A 92 4.90 -2.98 17.65
N ARG A 93 5.56 -4.14 17.83
CA ARG A 93 4.91 -5.36 18.31
C ARG A 93 4.19 -5.12 19.64
N ILE A 94 4.92 -4.60 20.63
CA ILE A 94 4.40 -4.31 21.97
C ILE A 94 3.26 -3.29 21.90
N ARG A 95 3.43 -2.23 21.10
CA ARG A 95 2.38 -1.20 20.92
C ARG A 95 1.12 -1.76 20.27
N LEU A 96 1.27 -2.60 19.26
CA LEU A 96 0.12 -3.26 18.64
C LEU A 96 -0.58 -4.18 19.63
N GLU A 97 0.15 -4.96 20.43
CA GLU A 97 -0.44 -5.81 21.48
C GLU A 97 -1.19 -4.99 22.55
N GLN A 98 -0.71 -3.78 22.84
CA GLN A 98 -1.34 -2.86 23.80
C GLN A 98 -2.60 -2.15 23.27
N PHE A 99 -2.68 -1.85 21.97
CA PHE A 99 -3.74 -0.99 21.39
C PHE A 99 -4.63 -1.68 20.35
N GLY A 100 -4.23 -2.82 19.78
CA GLY A 100 -4.89 -3.48 18.64
C GLY A 100 -4.97 -4.99 18.84
N GLY A 101 -6.20 -5.50 19.02
CA GLY A 101 -6.47 -6.91 19.27
C GLY A 101 -5.80 -7.88 18.30
N ARG A 102 -5.37 -9.03 18.85
CA ARG A 102 -4.93 -10.28 18.22
C ARG A 102 -4.27 -10.13 16.83
N PRO A 103 -2.94 -10.30 16.71
CA PRO A 103 -2.34 -10.53 15.39
C PRO A 103 -2.98 -11.77 14.76
N SER A 104 -3.50 -11.64 13.55
CA SER A 104 -3.87 -12.81 12.74
C SER A 104 -2.60 -13.64 12.51
N PRO A 105 -2.66 -14.97 12.70
CA PRO A 105 -1.48 -15.81 12.55
C PRO A 105 -0.91 -15.69 11.14
N PRO A 106 0.41 -15.81 10.96
CA PRO A 106 1.00 -15.81 9.63
C PRO A 106 0.32 -16.91 8.82
N THR A 107 -0.34 -16.53 7.73
CA THR A 107 -0.83 -17.49 6.74
C THR A 107 0.36 -18.33 6.29
N ARG A 108 0.45 -19.57 6.79
CA ARG A 108 1.31 -20.59 6.21
C ARG A 108 0.95 -20.63 4.72
N THR A 109 1.84 -20.12 3.89
CA THR A 109 1.84 -20.41 2.46
C THR A 109 1.88 -21.92 2.34
N THR A 110 0.74 -22.53 2.02
CA THR A 110 0.67 -23.95 1.69
C THR A 110 1.62 -24.20 0.51
N PRO A 111 2.45 -25.26 0.53
CA PRO A 111 3.27 -25.60 -0.61
C PRO A 111 2.36 -25.79 -1.81
N ARG A 112 2.61 -25.03 -2.88
CA ARG A 112 1.90 -25.16 -4.14
C ARG A 112 2.17 -26.56 -4.68
N ASP A 113 1.14 -27.40 -4.66
CA ASP A 113 1.17 -28.77 -5.17
C ASP A 113 1.62 -28.75 -6.65
N PRO A 114 2.70 -29.43 -7.05
CA PRO A 114 3.26 -29.30 -8.40
C PRO A 114 2.44 -30.00 -9.51
N ARG A 115 1.21 -30.47 -9.22
CA ARG A 115 0.41 -31.27 -10.17
C ARG A 115 -0.68 -30.53 -10.94
N THR A 116 -0.83 -29.21 -10.78
CA THR A 116 -1.81 -28.45 -11.57
C THR A 116 -1.14 -27.66 -12.68
N ALA A 117 -0.80 -28.34 -13.77
CA ALA A 117 -0.54 -27.70 -15.05
C ALA A 117 -1.89 -27.36 -15.72
N PRO A 118 -2.16 -26.12 -16.14
CA PRO A 118 -3.28 -25.86 -17.03
C PRO A 118 -2.93 -26.37 -18.44
N SER A 119 -3.57 -27.49 -18.78
CA SER A 119 -3.62 -28.06 -20.12
C SER A 119 -4.38 -27.11 -21.07
N SER A 120 -3.67 -26.53 -22.04
CA SER A 120 -4.27 -25.78 -23.15
C SER A 120 -3.36 -25.81 -24.38
N LEU A 121 -3.26 -26.98 -25.03
CA LEU A 121 -2.89 -27.05 -26.44
C LEU A 121 -4.12 -26.65 -27.26
N ARG A 122 -4.17 -25.39 -27.69
CA ARG A 122 -5.16 -24.94 -28.68
C ARG A 122 -4.48 -24.89 -30.05
N THR A 123 -4.57 -26.01 -30.76
CA THR A 123 -4.22 -26.12 -32.18
C THR A 123 -5.06 -25.14 -32.99
N VAL A 124 -4.40 -24.23 -33.71
CA VAL A 124 -5.03 -23.32 -34.68
C VAL A 124 -5.11 -24.05 -36.02
N PRO A 125 -6.29 -24.16 -36.67
CA PRO A 125 -6.38 -24.69 -38.03
C PRO A 125 -5.88 -23.65 -39.06
N PRO A 126 -5.19 -24.06 -40.14
CA PRO A 126 -4.79 -23.15 -41.21
C PRO A 126 -6.01 -22.73 -42.04
N GLY A 127 -6.17 -21.41 -42.25
CA GLY A 127 -7.18 -20.83 -43.15
C GLY A 127 -6.78 -20.94 -44.62
N PRO A 128 -7.74 -20.89 -45.56
CA PRO A 128 -7.53 -21.24 -46.97
C PRO A 128 -6.74 -20.17 -47.74
N GLU A 129 -5.87 -20.67 -48.63
CA GLU A 129 -5.07 -19.91 -49.59
C GLU A 129 -5.93 -19.02 -50.49
N ALA A 130 -5.52 -17.75 -50.64
CA ALA A 130 -6.06 -16.86 -51.66
C ALA A 130 -5.37 -17.11 -53.01
N PRO A 131 -6.11 -17.04 -54.13
CA PRO A 131 -5.59 -17.38 -55.45
C PRO A 131 -4.61 -16.32 -56.00
N ARG A 132 -3.53 -16.80 -56.61
CA ARG A 132 -2.64 -16.02 -57.47
C ARG A 132 -3.25 -15.91 -58.87
N ASP A 133 -3.41 -14.69 -59.36
CA ASP A 133 -3.52 -14.27 -60.77
C ASP A 133 -3.37 -12.74 -60.74
N ARG A 134 -2.50 -12.03 -61.46
CA ARG A 134 -1.57 -12.26 -62.56
C ARG A 134 -0.44 -11.24 -62.43
#